data_AF-A0A923AQL1-F1
#
_entry.id   AF-A0A923AQL1-F1
#
_cell.length_a   1.000
_cell.length_b   1.000
_cell.length_c   1.000
_cell.angle_alpha   90.00
_cell.angle_beta   90.00
_cell.angle_gamma   90.00
#
_symmetry.space_group_name_H-M   'P 1'
#
loop_
_entity.id
_entity.type
_entity.pdbx_description
1 polymer ?
#
loop_
_entity_poly.entity_id
_entity_poly.type
_entity_poly.pdbx_seq_one_letter_code
_entity_poly.pdbx_strand_id
1 'polypeptide(L)'
;MIEHLRHTAIFARVVGEGSFSAAAKVVGLAPSRVREIVSDLEDYLGTTLLCRVARKVSLTIQGRILYADVVEMMRNAEAGLNGQNALPLDPLALGGFQFRQSWQPGRSLQQSRISAGCFQTLHFGSLIRTGIRVSCTEASICAFGSGGSKTAP
;
A
#
# COMPACT_ATOMS: atom_id res chain seq x y z
N MET A 1 22.77 -19.46 8.61
CA MET A 1 21.53 -18.71 8.92
C MET A 1 21.48 -17.34 8.25
N ILE A 2 22.35 -16.37 8.55
CA ILE A 2 22.31 -15.01 7.93
C ILE A 2 22.54 -15.05 6.41
N GLU A 3 23.46 -15.88 5.92
CA GLU A 3 23.74 -15.99 4.46
C GLU A 3 22.48 -16.37 3.66
N HIS A 4 21.62 -17.23 4.22
CA HIS A 4 20.41 -17.66 3.53
C HIS A 4 19.38 -16.54 3.37
N LEU A 5 19.39 -15.51 4.23
CA LEU A 5 18.51 -14.33 4.07
C LEU A 5 18.85 -13.56 2.79
N ARG A 6 20.15 -13.44 2.49
CA ARG A 6 20.59 -12.85 1.22
C ARG A 6 20.14 -13.71 0.05
N HIS A 7 20.25 -15.03 0.19
CA HIS A 7 19.83 -15.96 -0.86
C HIS A 7 18.32 -15.87 -1.14
N THR A 8 17.47 -15.79 -0.10
CA THR A 8 16.02 -15.61 -0.27
C THR A 8 15.67 -14.27 -0.91
N ALA A 9 16.34 -13.18 -0.55
CA ALA A 9 16.14 -11.88 -1.20
C ALA A 9 16.50 -11.93 -2.70
N ILE A 10 17.61 -12.59 -3.06
CA ILE A 10 18.02 -12.77 -4.45
C ILE A 10 17.02 -13.65 -5.21
N PHE A 11 16.53 -14.73 -4.60
CA PHE A 11 15.46 -15.55 -5.15
C PHE A 11 14.20 -14.73 -5.44
N ALA A 12 13.74 -13.90 -4.50
CA ALA A 12 12.58 -13.04 -4.71
C ALA A 12 12.79 -12.07 -5.89
N ARG A 13 14.00 -11.54 -6.07
CA ARG A 13 14.31 -10.71 -7.25
C ARG A 13 14.26 -11.50 -8.55
N VAL A 14 14.78 -12.72 -8.58
CA VAL A 14 14.71 -13.59 -9.78
C VAL A 14 13.26 -13.85 -10.18
N VAL A 15 12.39 -14.08 -9.21
CA VAL A 15 10.96 -14.30 -9.44
C VAL A 15 10.26 -13.04 -9.94
N GLY A 16 10.54 -11.88 -9.32
CA GLY A 16 9.95 -10.60 -9.75
C GLY A 16 10.35 -10.17 -11.16
N GLU A 17 11.58 -10.48 -11.58
CA GLU A 17 12.08 -10.16 -12.92
C GLU A 17 11.75 -11.24 -13.97
N GLY A 18 11.42 -12.46 -13.53
CA GLY A 18 11.11 -13.60 -14.40
C GLY A 18 12.31 -14.16 -15.21
N SER A 19 13.51 -13.60 -15.03
CA SER A 19 14.73 -13.99 -15.72
C SER A 19 15.98 -13.80 -14.85
N PHE A 20 16.85 -14.80 -14.84
CA PHE A 20 18.14 -14.74 -14.14
C PHE A 20 19.02 -13.60 -14.62
N SER A 21 19.04 -13.32 -15.93
CA SER A 21 19.88 -12.23 -16.48
C SER A 21 19.35 -10.85 -16.13
N ALA A 22 18.02 -10.68 -16.04
CA ALA A 22 17.43 -9.41 -15.63
C ALA A 22 17.66 -9.17 -14.13
N ALA A 23 17.43 -10.18 -13.29
CA ALA A 23 17.70 -10.11 -11.86
C ALA A 23 19.17 -9.87 -11.53
N ALA A 24 20.09 -10.52 -12.25
CA ALA A 24 21.53 -10.31 -12.11
C ALA A 24 21.93 -8.84 -12.32
N LYS A 25 21.34 -8.17 -13.32
CA LYS A 25 21.58 -6.74 -13.56
C LYS A 25 21.10 -5.86 -12.41
N VAL A 26 19.96 -6.18 -11.82
CA VAL A 26 19.41 -5.40 -10.71
C VAL A 26 20.21 -5.59 -9.42
N VAL A 27 20.60 -6.83 -9.12
CA VAL A 27 21.38 -7.15 -7.92
C VAL A 27 22.86 -6.76 -8.08
N GLY A 28 23.34 -6.55 -9.31
CA GLY A 28 24.74 -6.21 -9.59
C GLY A 28 25.69 -7.41 -9.53
N LEU A 29 25.18 -8.61 -9.81
CA LEU A 29 25.96 -9.85 -9.78
C LEU A 29 26.05 -10.49 -11.17
N ALA A 30 27.03 -11.39 -11.36
CA ALA A 30 27.08 -12.22 -12.55
C ALA A 30 25.90 -13.21 -12.59
N PRO A 31 25.32 -13.51 -13.76
CA PRO A 31 24.18 -14.43 -13.88
C PRO A 31 24.53 -15.89 -13.54
N SER A 32 25.81 -16.28 -13.58
CA SER A 32 26.29 -17.55 -13.01
C SER A 32 26.14 -17.55 -11.50
N ARG A 33 26.60 -16.49 -10.84
CA ARG A 33 26.54 -16.37 -9.38
C ARG A 33 25.11 -16.35 -8.83
N VAL A 34 24.18 -15.69 -9.52
CA VAL A 34 22.75 -15.71 -9.13
C VAL A 34 22.18 -17.12 -9.20
N ARG A 35 22.58 -17.93 -10.20
CA ARG A 35 22.15 -19.33 -10.28
C ARG A 35 22.72 -20.19 -9.17
N GLU A 36 24.01 -20.03 -8.86
CA GLU A 36 24.66 -20.72 -7.73
C GLU A 36 23.95 -20.39 -6.41
N ILE A 37 23.70 -19.12 -6.13
CA ILE A 37 23.03 -18.68 -4.91
C ILE A 37 21.63 -19.30 -4.75
N VAL A 38 20.87 -19.38 -5.85
CA VAL A 38 19.55 -20.00 -5.83
C VAL A 38 19.66 -21.52 -5.66
N SER A 39 20.63 -22.16 -6.29
CA SER A 39 20.90 -23.59 -6.09
C SER A 39 21.30 -23.90 -4.65
N ASP A 40 22.20 -23.11 -4.06
CA ASP A 40 22.60 -23.24 -2.65
C ASP A 40 21.39 -23.09 -1.70
N LEU A 41 20.41 -22.24 -2.06
CA LEU A 41 19.16 -22.10 -1.30
C LEU A 41 18.26 -23.33 -1.43
N GLU A 42 18.10 -23.85 -2.64
CA GLU A 42 17.32 -25.07 -2.91
C GLU A 42 17.94 -26.28 -2.19
N ASP A 43 19.27 -26.39 -2.19
CA ASP A 43 20.01 -27.45 -1.49
C ASP A 43 19.84 -27.35 0.03
N TYR A 44 19.92 -26.13 0.58
CA TYR A 44 19.69 -25.91 2.02
C TYR A 44 18.27 -26.27 2.45
N LEU A 45 17.27 -25.96 1.63
CA LEU A 45 15.87 -26.26 1.91
C LEU A 45 15.48 -27.70 1.58
N GLY A 46 16.33 -28.42 0.81
CA GLY A 46 16.03 -29.74 0.29
C GLY A 46 14.82 -29.77 -0.66
N THR A 47 14.45 -28.63 -1.25
CA THR A 47 13.27 -28.52 -2.13
C THR A 47 13.55 -27.64 -3.33
N THR A 48 12.94 -27.99 -4.47
CA THR A 48 13.02 -27.18 -5.68
C THR A 48 12.01 -26.03 -5.60
N LEU A 49 12.49 -24.79 -5.75
CA LEU A 49 11.68 -23.59 -5.70
C LEU A 49 11.29 -23.11 -7.11
N LEU A 50 12.15 -23.35 -8.09
CA LEU A 50 11.97 -22.90 -9.47
C LEU A 50 11.84 -24.07 -10.46
N CYS A 51 10.75 -24.09 -11.22
CA CYS A 51 10.61 -24.91 -12.42
C CYS A 51 11.27 -24.22 -13.61
N ARG A 52 12.31 -24.83 -14.17
CA ARG A 52 12.92 -24.38 -15.43
C ARG A 52 12.16 -24.99 -16.61
N VAL A 53 11.13 -24.29 -17.10
CA VAL A 53 10.44 -24.64 -18.35
C VAL A 53 10.83 -23.62 -19.41
N ALA A 54 11.73 -24.03 -20.32
CA ALA A 54 12.29 -23.17 -21.38
C ALA A 54 12.97 -21.88 -20.84
N ARG A 55 12.87 -20.77 -21.60
CA ARG A 55 13.48 -19.46 -21.28
C ARG A 55 12.69 -18.67 -20.21
N LYS A 56 11.70 -19.28 -19.56
CA LYS A 56 10.87 -18.65 -18.53
C LYS A 56 11.08 -19.33 -17.19
N VAL A 57 11.15 -18.52 -16.14
CA VAL A 57 11.21 -18.99 -14.76
C VAL A 57 9.78 -19.12 -14.24
N SER A 58 9.42 -20.31 -13.76
CA SER A 58 8.12 -20.58 -13.15
C SER A 58 8.32 -21.06 -11.71
N LEU A 59 7.39 -20.72 -10.81
CA LEU A 59 7.45 -21.11 -9.40
C LEU A 59 6.86 -22.51 -9.16
N THR A 60 7.49 -23.30 -8.29
CA THR A 60 6.85 -24.48 -7.69
C THR A 60 5.83 -24.06 -6.62
N ILE A 61 5.09 -25.03 -6.06
CA ILE A 61 4.19 -24.76 -4.92
C ILE A 61 5.00 -24.22 -3.74
N GLN A 62 6.13 -24.87 -3.40
CA GLN A 62 7.00 -24.44 -2.31
C GLN A 62 7.63 -23.06 -2.59
N GLY A 63 8.03 -22.82 -3.85
CA GLY A 63 8.53 -21.52 -4.27
C GLY A 63 7.51 -20.39 -4.10
N ARG A 64 6.21 -20.65 -4.32
CA ARG A 64 5.15 -19.65 -4.11
C ARG A 64 4.97 -19.28 -2.65
N ILE A 65 5.01 -20.26 -1.75
CA ILE A 65 4.87 -20.04 -0.31
C ILE A 65 6.06 -19.20 0.18
N LEU A 66 7.28 -19.65 -0.10
CA LEU A 66 8.48 -18.94 0.31
C LEU A 66 8.55 -17.52 -0.28
N TYR A 67 8.14 -17.34 -1.54
CA TYR A 67 8.11 -16.03 -2.16
C TYR A 67 7.20 -15.04 -1.42
N ALA A 68 6.01 -15.48 -0.99
CA ALA A 68 5.09 -14.62 -0.24
C ALA A 68 5.71 -14.15 1.09
N ASP A 69 6.30 -15.07 1.85
CA ASP A 69 6.93 -14.79 3.14
C ASP A 69 8.13 -13.83 2.99
N VAL A 70 8.96 -14.04 1.97
CA VAL A 70 10.15 -13.22 1.71
C VAL A 70 9.78 -11.81 1.27
N VAL A 71 8.73 -11.66 0.45
CA VAL A 71 8.24 -10.33 0.04
C VAL A 71 7.77 -9.54 1.26
N GLU A 72 7.05 -10.17 2.18
CA GLU A 72 6.63 -9.50 3.42
C GLU A 72 7.82 -9.13 4.30
N MET A 73 8.79 -10.03 4.46
CA MET A 73 10.04 -9.77 5.19
C MET A 73 10.78 -8.56 4.62
N MET A 74 10.96 -8.51 3.30
CA MET A 74 11.64 -7.38 2.64
C MET A 74 10.88 -6.08 2.82
N ARG A 75 9.54 -6.11 2.67
CA ARG A 75 8.69 -4.93 2.88
C ARG A 75 8.82 -4.38 4.30
N ASN A 76 8.83 -5.25 5.30
CA ASN A 76 8.97 -4.84 6.69
C ASN A 76 10.37 -4.27 6.96
N ALA A 77 11.42 -4.86 6.39
CA ALA A 77 12.77 -4.35 6.47
C ALA A 77 12.90 -2.97 5.81
N GLU A 78 12.38 -2.80 4.60
CA GLU A 78 12.35 -1.52 3.88
C GLU A 78 11.60 -0.43 4.65
N ALA A 79 10.43 -0.76 5.22
CA ALA A 79 9.67 0.17 6.05
C ALA A 79 10.47 0.64 7.28
N GLY A 80 11.18 -0.28 7.95
CA GLY A 80 12.06 0.06 9.07
C GLY A 80 13.22 0.97 8.67
N LEU A 81 13.86 0.71 7.53
CA LEU A 81 14.96 1.53 7.00
C LEU A 81 14.48 2.93 6.59
N ASN A 82 13.33 3.02 5.92
CA ASN A 82 12.74 4.30 5.52
C ASN A 82 12.31 5.14 6.74
N GLY A 83 11.85 4.51 7.81
CA GLY A 83 11.51 5.19 9.06
C GLY A 83 12.71 5.83 9.76
N GLN A 84 13.94 5.32 9.57
CA GLN A 84 15.15 5.92 10.15
C GLN A 84 15.64 7.14 9.36
N ASN A 85 15.41 7.16 8.05
CA ASN A 85 15.75 8.30 7.20
C ASN A 85 14.74 9.45 7.31
N ALA A 86 13.60 9.22 7.96
CA ALA A 86 12.66 10.25 8.37
C ALA A 86 13.11 10.92 9.68
N LEU A 87 14.32 11.49 9.69
CA LEU A 87 14.60 12.54 10.65
C LEU A 87 13.73 13.73 10.25
N PRO A 88 12.81 14.20 11.11
CA PRO A 88 12.16 15.47 10.89
C PRO A 88 13.28 16.50 10.77
N LEU A 89 13.38 17.16 9.63
CA LEU A 89 14.09 18.44 9.56
C LEU A 89 13.53 19.29 10.71
N ASP A 90 14.42 19.78 11.55
CA ASP A 90 14.15 20.33 12.88
C ASP A 90 12.80 21.09 12.99
N PRO A 91 11.95 20.75 13.98
CA PRO A 91 10.74 21.50 14.30
C PRO A 91 10.98 22.98 14.67
N LEU A 92 12.25 23.39 14.82
CA LEU A 92 12.67 24.73 15.23
C LEU A 92 13.26 25.57 14.08
N ALA A 93 13.38 25.03 12.86
CA ALA A 93 13.79 25.81 11.69
C ALA A 93 12.65 26.67 11.11
N LEU A 94 11.39 26.40 11.48
CA LEU A 94 10.26 27.28 11.20
C LEU A 94 9.90 28.03 12.49
N GLY A 95 10.52 29.20 12.67
CA GLY A 95 9.99 30.22 13.57
C GLY A 95 8.55 30.54 13.18
N GLY A 96 7.61 30.00 13.96
CA GLY A 96 6.17 30.16 13.73
C GLY A 96 5.36 29.54 14.86
N PHE A 97 5.34 30.21 16.01
CA PHE A 97 4.21 30.30 16.95
C PHE A 97 2.83 29.88 16.32
N GLN A 98 1.87 29.16 16.91
CA GLN A 98 1.50 28.84 18.30
C GLN A 98 0.22 27.96 18.27
N PHE A 99 -0.20 27.48 19.45
CA PHE A 99 -1.59 27.13 19.83
C PHE A 99 -2.02 25.65 19.89
N ARG A 100 -1.41 24.95 20.86
CA ARG A 100 -2.11 24.02 21.77
C ARG A 100 -3.26 24.76 22.48
N GLN A 101 -4.54 24.47 22.20
CA GLN A 101 -5.67 24.36 23.16
C GLN A 101 -6.97 23.85 22.48
N SER A 102 -7.42 22.63 22.80
CA SER A 102 -8.85 22.30 23.04
C SER A 102 -9.05 20.89 23.62
N TRP A 103 -8.31 20.55 24.69
CA TRP A 103 -8.84 19.57 25.65
C TRP A 103 -9.79 20.35 26.58
N GLN A 104 -11.11 20.16 26.47
CA GLN A 104 -12.08 20.71 27.43
C GLN A 104 -12.53 19.63 28.41
N PRO A 105 -11.99 19.57 29.65
CA PRO A 105 -12.67 18.86 30.72
C PRO A 105 -13.81 19.74 31.25
N GLY A 106 -15.05 19.22 31.21
CA GLY A 106 -16.16 19.79 31.98
C GLY A 106 -17.16 20.68 31.24
N ARG A 107 -17.67 20.28 30.06
CA ARG A 107 -18.90 20.89 29.52
C ARG A 107 -20.09 19.97 29.78
N SER A 108 -20.93 20.39 30.71
CA SER A 108 -22.13 19.73 31.21
C SER A 108 -23.14 19.39 30.11
N LEU A 109 -23.68 18.17 30.19
CA LEU A 109 -24.87 17.71 29.50
C LEU A 109 -26.01 18.72 29.69
N GLN A 110 -26.52 19.30 28.61
CA GLN A 110 -27.87 19.86 28.59
C GLN A 110 -28.65 19.21 27.45
N GLN A 111 -29.53 18.31 27.85
CA GLN A 111 -30.55 17.68 27.04
C GLN A 111 -31.51 18.72 26.49
N SER A 112 -31.74 18.67 25.18
CA SER A 112 -32.99 19.14 24.62
C SER A 112 -33.35 18.39 23.35
N ARG A 113 -34.32 17.49 23.56
CA ARG A 113 -35.43 17.13 22.66
C ARG A 113 -35.13 16.29 21.42
N ILE A 114 -35.31 14.99 21.66
CA ILE A 114 -35.93 14.01 20.78
C ILE A 114 -37.21 14.61 20.14
N SER A 115 -37.28 14.68 18.81
CA SER A 115 -38.56 14.63 18.10
C SER A 115 -38.82 13.19 17.68
N ALA A 116 -39.99 12.71 18.10
CA ALA A 116 -40.55 11.40 17.84
C ALA A 116 -40.73 11.11 16.33
N GLY A 117 -40.64 9.82 15.99
CA GLY A 117 -40.84 9.29 14.63
C GLY A 117 -40.10 7.97 14.46
N CYS A 118 -40.33 6.99 15.33
CA CYS A 118 -41.37 5.98 15.17
C CYS A 118 -40.95 4.86 14.19
N PHE A 119 -40.59 3.73 14.82
CA PHE A 119 -40.96 2.36 14.46
C PHE A 119 -40.48 1.78 13.11
N GLN A 120 -39.53 0.85 13.10
CA GLN A 120 -39.70 -0.59 13.39
C GLN A 120 -39.84 -1.38 12.08
N THR A 121 -38.78 -2.14 11.80
CA THR A 121 -38.74 -3.50 11.22
C THR A 121 -39.96 -3.93 10.42
N LEU A 122 -39.77 -4.29 9.13
CA LEU A 122 -40.18 -5.58 8.55
C LEU A 122 -39.96 -5.67 7.02
N HIS A 123 -39.58 -6.87 6.59
CA HIS A 123 -39.71 -7.51 5.27
C HIS A 123 -38.71 -7.24 4.12
N PHE A 124 -37.81 -8.23 3.98
CA PHE A 124 -37.34 -8.83 2.73
C PHE A 124 -38.46 -8.99 1.68
N GLY A 125 -38.18 -8.63 0.42
CA GLY A 125 -38.80 -9.24 -0.77
C GLY A 125 -39.42 -8.29 -1.81
N SER A 126 -39.01 -8.49 -3.07
CA SER A 126 -39.65 -8.03 -4.32
C SER A 126 -39.44 -6.57 -4.72
N LEU A 127 -38.50 -6.28 -5.64
CA LEU A 127 -38.62 -6.34 -7.11
C LEU A 127 -39.14 -5.02 -7.74
N ILE A 128 -38.29 -4.54 -8.67
CA ILE A 128 -38.52 -3.69 -9.84
C ILE A 128 -38.78 -2.19 -9.65
N ARG A 129 -37.92 -1.44 -10.36
CA ARG A 129 -38.28 -0.29 -11.21
C ARG A 129 -38.37 1.06 -10.52
N THR A 130 -37.23 1.69 -10.34
CA THR A 130 -37.12 3.13 -10.63
C THR A 130 -35.67 3.48 -10.89
N GLY A 131 -35.37 3.80 -12.16
CA GLY A 131 -34.10 4.40 -12.54
C GLY A 131 -34.02 5.78 -11.94
N ILE A 132 -33.22 5.93 -10.88
CA ILE A 132 -32.90 7.22 -10.29
C ILE A 132 -31.38 7.36 -10.37
N ARG A 133 -30.94 8.25 -11.27
CA ARG A 133 -29.57 8.79 -11.29
C ARG A 133 -29.39 9.61 -10.02
N VAL A 134 -28.50 9.17 -9.13
CA VAL A 134 -27.99 10.02 -8.04
C VAL A 134 -26.82 10.82 -8.60
N SER A 135 -27.11 12.07 -8.99
CA SER A 135 -26.10 13.08 -9.28
C SER A 135 -25.62 13.68 -7.96
N CYS A 136 -24.32 13.58 -7.68
CA CYS A 136 -23.66 14.35 -6.63
C CYS A 136 -23.87 15.84 -6.87
N THR A 137 -24.57 16.50 -5.95
CA THR A 137 -24.59 17.96 -5.86
C THR A 137 -24.50 18.34 -4.39
N GLU A 138 -23.29 18.55 -3.90
CA GLU A 138 -23.07 19.43 -2.75
C GLU A 138 -22.05 20.48 -3.20
N ALA A 139 -22.61 21.62 -3.58
CA ALA A 139 -21.92 22.87 -3.81
C ALA A 139 -21.82 23.60 -2.47
N SER A 140 -20.68 24.27 -2.24
CA SER A 140 -20.62 25.73 -2.03
C SER A 140 -19.46 26.10 -1.11
N ILE A 141 -18.40 26.69 -1.69
CA ILE A 141 -17.68 27.81 -1.07
C ILE A 141 -17.45 28.87 -2.15
N CYS A 142 -17.96 30.07 -1.87
CA CYS A 142 -17.98 31.26 -2.72
C CYS A 142 -16.64 32.03 -2.73
N ALA A 143 -16.31 32.66 -3.87
CA ALA A 143 -15.61 33.95 -3.97
C ALA A 143 -15.70 34.42 -5.45
N PHE A 144 -16.68 35.22 -5.85
CA PHE A 144 -16.68 36.70 -5.91
C PHE A 144 -15.46 37.30 -6.65
N GLY A 145 -15.70 37.77 -7.88
CA GLY A 145 -14.74 38.50 -8.71
C GLY A 145 -15.39 38.96 -10.01
N SER A 146 -15.94 40.17 -9.98
CA SER A 146 -16.69 40.87 -11.03
C SER A 146 -15.80 41.38 -12.18
N GLY A 147 -16.33 41.35 -13.41
CA GLY A 147 -15.82 42.03 -14.62
C GLY A 147 -16.26 41.25 -15.86
N GLY A 148 -17.41 41.50 -16.50
CA GLY A 148 -17.70 42.68 -17.34
C GLY A 148 -16.83 42.66 -18.59
N SER A 149 -17.26 42.69 -19.86
CA SER A 149 -18.55 42.74 -20.56
C SER A 149 -18.24 42.68 -22.07
N LYS A 150 -19.23 42.32 -22.93
CA LYS A 150 -19.34 42.57 -24.39
C LYS A 150 -18.64 41.55 -25.31
N THR A 151 -19.39 40.61 -25.91
CA THR A 151 -20.14 40.67 -27.20
C THR A 151 -19.25 40.74 -28.45
N ALA A 152 -19.35 39.66 -29.23
CA ALA A 152 -19.02 39.51 -30.66
C ALA A 152 -19.81 40.53 -31.53
N PRO A 153 -19.74 40.55 -32.88
CA PRO A 153 -19.32 39.51 -33.84
C PRO A 153 -17.84 39.54 -34.24
#